data_AF-A0A536DB60-F1
#
_entry.id   AF-A0A536DB60-F1
#
_cell.length_a   1.000
_cell.length_b   1.000
_cell.length_c   1.000
_cell.angle_alpha   90.00
_cell.angle_beta   90.00
_cell.angle_gamma   90.00
#
_symmetry.space_group_name_H-M   'P 1'
#
loop_
_entity.id
_entity.type
_entity.pdbx_description
1 polymer ?
#
loop_
_entity_poly.entity_id
_entity_poly.type
_entity_poly.pdbx_seq_one_letter_code
_entity_poly.pdbx_strand_id
1 'polypeptide(L)'
;MSEEQPLGPALMLCPHCDSTVPQGHFCGHCGAHLSTADPSRRHAFAAMPNEPVVHFNVISTLFPHLPHRRGGPFRWALVAGAVFVLLLVTLSLYAPATAAATALLPALYLLYLYEVEVYDEEPWLLIGATVLAGAVLGYIYATLLGSASSQFQITGDNGTNFLVSAVGSPIVAQILMLAGPVLLFLIRGRSYREPLDGLTFGAASALGFSLASELTSLWPIITGPLLGSGQPVDWALRLLRLGILVSLVNASTTAVVAAALWLHRYDLKRSQRTWEVSVPVTVLVAFGVQLVLGMLTFVVPELVAQVLVWALAAVALMLYMRQVIHQALLAEGSLHEIGPDSQCPECHRIVPTMAFCPNCGAARAAAPRSSRPRTAAT
;
A
#
# COMPACT_ATOMS: atom_id res chain seq x y z
N MET A 1 -11.14 -52.53 23.50
CA MET A 1 -10.76 -51.10 23.49
C MET A 1 -10.63 -50.71 22.03
N SER A 2 -11.69 -50.14 21.48
CA SER A 2 -11.71 -49.67 20.10
C SER A 2 -10.96 -48.35 20.06
N GLU A 3 -9.87 -48.27 19.29
CA GLU A 3 -9.21 -47.00 18.96
C GLU A 3 -10.24 -46.10 18.25
N GLU A 4 -10.68 -45.03 18.93
CA GLU A 4 -11.34 -43.90 18.28
C GLU A 4 -10.30 -43.24 17.37
N GLN A 5 -10.30 -43.66 16.11
CA GLN A 5 -9.63 -42.96 15.02
C GLN A 5 -10.17 -41.51 15.04
N PRO A 6 -9.32 -40.48 15.22
CA PRO A 6 -9.81 -39.11 15.25
C PRO A 6 -10.48 -38.84 13.90
N LEU A 7 -11.79 -38.63 13.92
CA LEU A 7 -12.59 -38.37 12.74
C LEU A 7 -12.05 -37.08 12.13
N GLY A 8 -11.22 -37.21 11.09
CA GLY A 8 -10.69 -36.05 10.36
C GLY A 8 -11.84 -35.15 9.91
N PRO A 9 -11.61 -33.83 9.77
CA PRO A 9 -12.67 -32.91 9.39
C PRO A 9 -13.34 -33.41 8.10
N ALA A 10 -14.68 -33.41 8.07
CA ALA A 10 -15.42 -33.85 6.90
C ALA A 10 -14.94 -33.08 5.67
N LEU A 11 -14.52 -33.82 4.63
CA LEU A 11 -13.97 -33.26 3.41
C LEU A 11 -15.07 -33.09 2.36
N MET A 12 -14.96 -32.07 1.53
CA MET A 12 -15.83 -31.82 0.37
C MET A 12 -15.00 -31.38 -0.84
N LEU A 13 -15.50 -31.66 -2.04
CA LEU A 13 -14.88 -31.16 -3.27
C LEU A 13 -15.26 -29.69 -3.47
N CYS A 14 -14.28 -28.82 -3.72
CA CYS A 14 -14.58 -27.43 -4.05
C CYS A 14 -15.18 -27.33 -5.46
N PRO A 15 -16.34 -26.68 -5.65
CA PRO A 15 -16.97 -26.55 -6.97
C PRO A 15 -16.22 -25.65 -7.96
N HIS A 16 -15.17 -24.96 -7.53
CA HIS A 16 -14.41 -24.03 -8.38
C HIS A 16 -13.03 -24.56 -8.79
N CYS A 17 -12.30 -25.20 -7.86
CA CYS A 17 -10.94 -25.68 -8.11
C CYS A 17 -10.80 -27.20 -8.03
N ASP A 18 -11.91 -27.92 -7.82
CA ASP A 18 -11.99 -29.39 -7.72
C ASP A 18 -11.08 -30.03 -6.66
N SER A 19 -10.48 -29.22 -5.78
CA SER A 19 -9.64 -29.71 -4.70
C SER A 19 -10.49 -30.19 -3.53
N THR A 20 -10.10 -31.32 -2.94
CA THR A 20 -10.69 -31.83 -1.70
C THR A 20 -10.26 -30.95 -0.51
N VAL A 21 -11.21 -30.30 0.15
CA VAL A 21 -10.97 -29.39 1.27
C VAL A 21 -11.89 -29.68 2.45
N PRO A 22 -11.49 -29.37 3.69
CA PRO A 22 -12.35 -29.40 4.87
C PRO A 22 -13.62 -28.58 4.67
N GLN A 23 -14.73 -29.06 5.19
CA GLN A 23 -15.97 -28.30 5.23
C GLN A 23 -15.77 -26.97 5.96
N GLY A 24 -16.29 -25.90 5.35
CA GLY A 24 -16.17 -24.54 5.85
C GLY A 24 -17.01 -23.57 5.01
N HIS A 25 -16.92 -22.28 5.33
CA HIS A 25 -17.55 -21.23 4.51
C HIS A 25 -16.73 -20.92 3.26
N PHE A 26 -15.41 -21.08 3.35
CA PHE A 26 -14.46 -20.80 2.27
C PHE A 26 -13.60 -22.01 1.94
N CYS A 27 -13.20 -22.12 0.68
CA CYS A 27 -12.25 -23.12 0.22
C CYS A 27 -10.86 -22.74 0.76
N GLY A 28 -10.25 -23.61 1.56
CA GLY A 28 -8.91 -23.34 2.07
C GLY A 28 -7.81 -23.36 0.99
N HIS A 29 -8.09 -23.96 -0.18
CA HIS A 29 -7.17 -23.97 -1.32
C HIS A 29 -7.31 -22.68 -2.15
N CYS A 30 -8.38 -22.53 -2.95
CA CYS A 30 -8.56 -21.39 -3.86
C CYS A 30 -9.19 -20.13 -3.23
N GLY A 31 -9.65 -20.21 -1.98
CA GLY A 31 -10.28 -19.08 -1.29
C GLY A 31 -11.73 -18.77 -1.68
N ALA A 32 -12.34 -19.48 -2.64
CA ALA A 32 -13.73 -19.28 -3.09
C ALA A 32 -14.75 -19.57 -1.98
N HIS A 33 -15.91 -18.92 -2.03
CA HIS A 33 -16.98 -19.17 -1.06
C HIS A 33 -17.69 -20.50 -1.38
N LEU A 34 -17.64 -21.48 -0.47
CA LEU A 34 -18.08 -22.86 -0.76
C LEU A 34 -19.60 -22.98 -0.90
N SER A 35 -20.38 -22.19 -0.14
CA SER A 35 -21.85 -22.32 -0.17
C SER A 35 -22.49 -21.63 -1.38
N THR A 36 -21.82 -20.64 -1.97
CA THR A 36 -22.33 -19.88 -3.13
C THR A 36 -21.57 -20.20 -4.42
N ALA A 37 -20.49 -20.97 -4.32
CA ALA A 37 -19.55 -21.25 -5.41
C ALA A 37 -19.02 -19.98 -6.12
N ASP A 38 -18.96 -18.84 -5.41
CA ASP A 38 -18.45 -17.58 -5.95
C ASP A 38 -16.92 -17.51 -5.78
N PRO A 39 -16.14 -17.58 -6.88
CA PRO A 39 -14.68 -17.48 -6.81
C PRO A 39 -14.19 -16.05 -6.61
N SER A 40 -15.00 -15.06 -7.00
CA SER A 40 -14.63 -13.66 -6.90
C SER A 40 -14.81 -13.11 -5.50
N ARG A 41 -15.71 -13.70 -4.70
CA ARG A 41 -15.96 -13.41 -3.27
C ARG A 41 -15.86 -11.93 -2.93
N ARG A 42 -16.47 -11.06 -3.76
CA ARG A 42 -16.36 -9.59 -3.68
C ARG A 42 -16.87 -9.01 -2.36
N HIS A 43 -17.69 -9.78 -1.64
CA HIS A 43 -18.23 -9.45 -0.33
C HIS A 43 -17.24 -9.70 0.83
N ALA A 44 -16.16 -10.45 0.58
CA ALA A 44 -15.17 -10.84 1.59
C ALA A 44 -13.74 -10.66 1.06
N PHE A 45 -13.13 -9.52 1.38
CA PHE A 45 -11.76 -9.20 0.97
C PHE A 45 -10.75 -10.26 1.45
N ALA A 46 -9.80 -10.62 0.59
CA ALA A 46 -8.92 -11.77 0.83
C ALA A 46 -8.01 -11.60 2.05
N ALA A 47 -7.49 -10.40 2.30
CA ALA A 47 -6.69 -10.13 3.49
C ALA A 47 -7.57 -9.97 4.75
N MET A 48 -8.77 -9.41 4.60
CA MET A 48 -9.64 -9.03 5.72
C MET A 48 -11.11 -9.35 5.39
N PRO A 49 -11.56 -10.59 5.63
CA PRO A 49 -12.83 -11.11 5.09
C PRO A 49 -14.10 -10.45 5.62
N ASN A 50 -13.99 -9.71 6.72
CA ASN A 50 -15.03 -8.92 7.37
C ASN A 50 -15.35 -7.61 6.64
N GLU A 51 -14.57 -7.23 5.63
CA GLU A 51 -14.83 -6.07 4.78
C GLU A 51 -15.03 -6.49 3.31
N PRO A 52 -15.94 -5.84 2.55
CA PRO A 52 -16.07 -6.11 1.13
C PRO A 52 -14.90 -5.49 0.36
N VAL A 53 -14.65 -5.97 -0.86
CA VAL A 53 -13.52 -5.53 -1.70
C VAL A 53 -13.64 -4.06 -2.09
N VAL A 54 -14.87 -3.57 -2.32
CA VAL A 54 -15.15 -2.15 -2.60
C VAL A 54 -15.54 -1.46 -1.30
N HIS A 55 -14.56 -1.23 -0.44
CA HIS A 55 -14.72 -0.46 0.80
C HIS A 55 -13.50 0.43 1.03
N PHE A 56 -13.72 1.72 1.26
CA PHE A 56 -12.66 2.67 1.53
C PHE A 56 -12.22 2.57 3.00
N ASN A 57 -11.04 2.01 3.22
CA ASN A 57 -10.39 2.00 4.52
C ASN A 57 -8.87 2.07 4.31
N VAL A 58 -8.27 3.19 4.71
CA VAL A 58 -6.84 3.45 4.53
C VAL A 58 -5.99 2.39 5.23
N ILE A 59 -6.41 1.94 6.41
CA ILE A 59 -5.59 1.07 7.25
C ILE A 59 -5.60 -0.36 6.74
N SER A 60 -6.77 -0.94 6.46
CA SER A 60 -6.86 -2.30 5.91
C SER A 60 -6.25 -2.44 4.51
N THR A 61 -6.12 -1.32 3.78
CA THR A 61 -5.61 -1.34 2.40
C THR A 61 -4.11 -1.06 2.35
N LEU A 62 -3.62 -0.05 3.06
CA LEU A 62 -2.20 0.30 3.10
C LEU A 62 -1.38 -0.65 3.99
N PHE A 63 -2.02 -1.27 4.98
CA PHE A 63 -1.41 -2.20 5.94
C PHE A 63 -2.03 -3.60 5.82
N PRO A 64 -1.86 -4.28 4.68
CA PRO A 64 -2.56 -5.55 4.41
C PRO A 64 -2.16 -6.69 5.34
N HIS A 65 -1.00 -6.59 6.00
CA HIS A 65 -0.54 -7.62 6.94
C HIS A 65 -1.02 -7.42 8.38
N LEU A 66 -1.75 -6.33 8.67
CA LEU A 66 -2.15 -6.00 10.02
C LEU A 66 -3.41 -6.79 10.42
N PRO A 67 -3.36 -7.62 11.48
CA PRO A 67 -4.54 -8.38 11.92
C PRO A 67 -5.68 -7.45 12.33
N HIS A 68 -6.94 -7.83 12.09
CA HIS A 68 -8.10 -6.96 12.36
C HIS A 68 -8.10 -6.34 13.76
N ARG A 69 -7.77 -7.12 14.80
CA ARG A 69 -7.75 -6.66 16.20
C ARG A 69 -6.66 -5.62 16.49
N ARG A 70 -5.56 -5.62 15.73
CA ARG A 70 -4.47 -4.64 15.87
C ARG A 70 -4.67 -3.38 15.02
N GLY A 71 -5.72 -3.30 14.21
CA GLY A 71 -6.07 -2.10 13.44
C GLY A 71 -6.48 -0.88 14.29
N GLY A 72 -7.03 -1.12 15.49
CA GLY A 72 -7.53 -0.05 16.38
C GLY A 72 -6.47 1.00 16.75
N PRO A 73 -5.31 0.61 17.31
CA PRO A 73 -4.23 1.53 17.65
C PRO A 73 -3.77 2.40 16.47
N PHE A 74 -3.62 1.84 15.26
CA PHE A 74 -3.22 2.59 14.07
C PHE A 74 -4.27 3.62 13.64
N ARG A 75 -5.57 3.31 13.78
CA ARG A 75 -6.66 4.27 13.54
C ARG A 75 -6.55 5.45 14.50
N TRP A 76 -6.35 5.17 15.78
CA TRP A 76 -6.18 6.21 16.80
C TRP A 76 -4.90 7.03 16.59
N ALA A 77 -3.81 6.41 16.18
CA ALA A 77 -2.57 7.11 15.86
C ALA A 77 -2.73 8.05 14.66
N LEU A 78 -3.44 7.63 13.60
CA LEU A 78 -3.77 8.49 12.46
C LEU A 78 -4.65 9.68 12.87
N VAL A 79 -5.70 9.43 13.66
CA VAL A 79 -6.60 10.48 14.16
C VAL A 79 -5.84 11.45 15.08
N ALA A 80 -5.04 10.92 16.01
CA ALA A 80 -4.25 11.73 16.93
C ALA A 80 -3.23 12.59 16.18
N GLY A 81 -2.54 12.03 15.18
CA GLY A 81 -1.63 12.78 14.33
C GLY A 81 -2.32 13.88 13.51
N ALA A 82 -3.49 13.60 12.93
CA ALA A 82 -4.28 14.61 12.23
C ALA A 82 -4.76 15.74 13.18
N VAL A 83 -5.23 15.39 14.37
CA VAL A 83 -5.62 16.35 15.42
C VAL A 83 -4.40 17.19 15.86
N PHE A 84 -3.23 16.57 16.00
CA PHE A 84 -2.00 17.27 16.34
C PHE A 84 -1.60 18.29 15.27
N VAL A 85 -1.67 17.92 13.98
CA VAL A 85 -1.44 18.87 12.87
C VAL A 85 -2.44 20.02 12.91
N LEU A 86 -3.74 19.73 13.09
CA LEU A 86 -4.78 20.75 13.18
C LEU A 86 -4.53 21.69 14.36
N LEU A 87 -4.13 21.17 15.53
CA LEU A 87 -3.77 21.97 16.69
C LEU A 87 -2.64 22.95 16.36
N LEU A 88 -1.57 22.48 15.71
CA LEU A 88 -0.46 23.34 15.29
C LEU A 88 -0.92 24.43 14.32
N VAL A 89 -1.81 24.10 13.38
CA VAL A 89 -2.41 25.08 12.46
C VAL A 89 -3.25 26.12 13.19
N THR A 90 -4.05 25.72 14.19
CA THR A 90 -4.84 26.66 15.00
C THR A 90 -3.98 27.60 15.85
N LEU A 91 -2.80 27.14 16.25
CA LEU A 91 -1.80 27.95 16.96
C LEU A 91 -0.92 28.79 16.01
N SER A 92 -1.22 28.79 14.70
CA SER A 92 -0.43 29.46 13.66
C SER A 92 1.03 29.01 13.57
N LEU A 93 1.34 27.80 14.05
CA LEU A 93 2.65 27.17 14.01
C LEU A 93 2.82 26.37 12.71
N TYR A 94 2.83 27.06 11.56
CA TYR A 94 2.76 26.41 10.24
C TYR A 94 4.04 25.62 9.88
N ALA A 95 5.21 26.07 10.34
CA ALA A 95 6.48 25.35 10.13
C ALA A 95 6.45 23.93 10.74
N PRO A 96 6.22 23.75 12.06
CA PRO A 96 6.11 22.42 12.63
C PRO A 96 4.84 21.68 12.18
N ALA A 97 3.74 22.38 11.87
CA ALA A 97 2.56 21.72 11.29
C ALA A 97 2.88 21.06 9.94
N THR A 98 3.71 21.71 9.12
CA THR A 98 4.17 21.16 7.84
C THR A 98 5.00 19.90 8.06
N ALA A 99 6.02 19.97 8.91
CA ALA A 99 6.86 18.80 9.20
C ALA A 99 6.06 17.63 9.80
N ALA A 100 5.11 17.92 10.69
CA ALA A 100 4.24 16.89 11.27
C ALA A 100 3.30 16.27 10.23
N ALA A 101 2.74 17.08 9.32
CA ALA A 101 1.83 16.60 8.28
C ALA A 101 2.53 15.68 7.26
N THR A 102 3.71 16.06 6.79
CA THR A 102 4.49 15.25 5.83
C THR A 102 5.06 13.99 6.47
N ALA A 103 5.40 14.03 7.76
CA ALA A 103 5.90 12.86 8.49
C ALA A 103 4.81 11.88 8.92
N LEU A 104 3.54 12.29 9.01
CA LEU A 104 2.46 11.49 9.58
C LEU A 104 2.32 10.09 8.95
N LEU A 105 2.13 10.04 7.63
CA LEU A 105 1.94 8.79 6.89
C LEU A 105 3.22 7.93 6.86
N PRO A 106 4.41 8.48 6.51
CA PRO A 106 5.67 7.74 6.59
C PRO A 106 5.96 7.17 7.99
N ALA A 107 5.71 7.93 9.05
CA ALA A 107 5.92 7.47 10.43
C ALA A 107 4.96 6.35 10.82
N LEU A 108 3.67 6.45 10.46
CA LEU A 108 2.70 5.38 10.66
C LEU A 108 3.09 4.11 9.90
N TYR A 109 3.62 4.27 8.68
CA TYR A 109 4.07 3.15 7.87
C TYR A 109 5.31 2.46 8.43
N LEU A 110 6.28 3.23 8.96
CA LEU A 110 7.41 2.68 9.70
C LEU A 110 6.97 1.93 10.97
N LEU A 111 6.01 2.49 11.72
CA LEU A 111 5.43 1.82 12.89
C LEU A 111 4.73 0.51 12.51
N TYR A 112 4.01 0.49 11.38
CA TYR A 112 3.39 -0.73 10.86
C TYR A 112 4.43 -1.80 10.54
N LEU A 113 5.50 -1.43 9.85
CA LEU A 113 6.57 -2.36 9.50
C LEU A 113 7.32 -2.90 10.72
N TYR A 114 7.46 -2.07 11.76
CA TYR A 114 7.99 -2.49 13.05
C TYR A 114 7.08 -3.49 13.76
N GLU A 115 5.77 -3.21 13.85
CA GLU A 115 4.80 -4.03 14.58
C GLU A 115 4.53 -5.39 13.92
N VAL A 116 4.52 -5.43 12.60
CA VAL A 116 4.15 -6.64 11.85
C VAL A 116 5.34 -7.58 11.65
N GLU A 117 6.57 -7.14 11.95
CA GLU A 117 7.81 -7.92 11.73
C GLU A 117 7.74 -8.68 10.39
N VAL A 118 7.46 -7.96 9.30
CA VAL A 118 7.16 -8.57 7.98
C VAL A 118 8.28 -9.53 7.53
N TYR A 119 9.50 -9.37 8.04
CA TYR A 119 10.67 -10.17 7.67
C TYR A 119 11.35 -10.75 8.92
N ASP A 120 11.30 -12.07 9.10
CA ASP A 120 11.84 -12.75 10.30
C ASP A 120 13.38 -12.69 10.41
N GLU A 121 14.11 -12.64 9.28
CA GLU A 121 15.59 -12.81 9.33
C GLU A 121 16.39 -11.51 9.13
N GLU A 122 15.90 -10.51 8.38
CA GLU A 122 16.62 -9.23 8.11
C GLU A 122 15.67 -8.00 7.96
N PRO A 123 14.77 -7.70 8.91
CA PRO A 123 13.67 -6.75 8.71
C PRO A 123 14.09 -5.29 8.55
N TRP A 124 14.82 -4.75 9.51
CA TRP A 124 14.98 -3.30 9.61
C TRP A 124 15.98 -2.74 8.59
N LEU A 125 17.02 -3.50 8.24
CA LEU A 125 18.03 -3.06 7.26
C LEU A 125 17.45 -2.94 5.87
N LEU A 126 16.66 -3.93 5.44
CA LEU A 126 16.15 -3.98 4.08
C LEU A 126 14.97 -3.02 3.89
N ILE A 127 14.05 -2.98 4.86
CA ILE A 127 13.00 -1.95 4.93
C ILE A 127 13.62 -0.55 5.00
N GLY A 128 14.53 -0.34 5.95
CA GLY A 128 15.21 0.92 6.15
C GLY A 128 15.95 1.37 4.88
N ALA A 129 16.60 0.44 4.18
CA ALA A 129 17.25 0.72 2.91
C ALA A 129 16.26 1.16 1.82
N THR A 130 15.05 0.58 1.73
CA THR A 130 14.05 1.03 0.74
C THR A 130 13.51 2.42 1.02
N VAL A 131 13.21 2.71 2.29
CA VAL A 131 12.74 4.02 2.72
C VAL A 131 13.85 5.05 2.50
N LEU A 132 15.08 4.72 2.89
CA LEU A 132 16.24 5.58 2.73
C LEU A 132 16.58 5.81 1.24
N ALA A 133 16.52 4.78 0.40
CA ALA A 133 16.73 4.92 -1.04
C ALA A 133 15.68 5.85 -1.66
N GLY A 134 14.41 5.67 -1.29
CA GLY A 134 13.34 6.59 -1.67
C GLY A 134 13.63 8.02 -1.22
N ALA A 135 14.02 8.20 0.04
CA ALA A 135 14.32 9.51 0.61
C ALA A 135 15.52 10.21 -0.06
N VAL A 136 16.60 9.48 -0.34
CA VAL A 136 17.77 10.02 -1.05
C VAL A 136 17.39 10.46 -2.46
N LEU A 137 16.64 9.63 -3.20
CA LEU A 137 16.15 9.99 -4.53
C LEU A 137 15.17 11.16 -4.50
N GLY A 138 14.31 11.24 -3.48
CA GLY A 138 13.38 12.35 -3.26
C GLY A 138 14.08 13.68 -2.98
N TYR A 139 15.14 13.66 -2.17
CA TYR A 139 15.99 14.82 -1.93
C TYR A 139 16.69 15.30 -3.20
N ILE A 140 17.30 14.38 -3.96
CA ILE A 140 17.95 14.68 -5.24
C ILE A 140 16.94 15.26 -6.23
N TYR A 141 15.76 14.63 -6.33
CA TYR A 141 14.67 15.11 -7.19
C TYR A 141 14.22 16.52 -6.83
N ALA A 142 13.95 16.81 -5.55
CA ALA A 142 13.43 18.10 -5.12
C ALA A 142 14.44 19.24 -5.34
N THR A 143 15.73 18.99 -5.14
CA THR A 143 16.80 19.99 -5.38
C THR A 143 16.99 20.29 -6.87
N LEU A 144 17.02 19.26 -7.72
CA LEU A 144 17.16 19.42 -9.17
C LEU A 144 15.92 20.04 -9.83
N LEU A 145 14.72 19.62 -9.41
CA LEU A 145 13.49 20.14 -10.01
C LEU A 145 13.14 21.55 -9.51
N GLY A 146 13.44 21.86 -8.24
CA GLY A 146 13.25 23.20 -7.68
C GLY A 146 14.10 24.25 -8.42
N SER A 147 15.36 23.91 -8.72
CA SER A 147 16.24 24.79 -9.51
C SER A 147 15.76 24.95 -10.96
N ALA A 148 15.40 23.86 -11.64
CA ALA A 148 14.92 23.91 -13.03
C ALA A 148 13.62 24.74 -13.19
N SER A 149 12.63 24.50 -12.33
CA SER A 149 11.35 25.23 -12.39
C SER A 149 11.51 26.74 -12.11
N SER A 150 12.36 27.11 -11.15
CA SER A 150 12.66 28.51 -10.87
C SER A 150 13.30 29.23 -12.06
N GLN A 151 14.18 28.55 -12.80
CA GLN A 151 14.84 29.11 -13.98
C GLN A 151 13.85 29.42 -15.10
N PHE A 152 12.93 28.50 -15.40
CA PHE A 152 11.94 28.70 -16.47
C PHE A 152 10.92 29.80 -16.15
N GLN A 153 10.57 29.97 -14.87
CA GLN A 153 9.72 31.07 -14.43
C GLN A 153 10.41 32.43 -14.63
N ILE A 154 11.71 32.52 -14.36
CA ILE A 154 12.49 33.74 -14.56
C ILE A 154 12.63 34.08 -16.06
N THR A 155 12.80 33.07 -16.92
CA THR A 155 12.91 33.29 -18.38
C THR A 155 11.56 33.53 -19.07
N GLY A 156 10.44 33.35 -18.38
CA GLY A 156 9.10 33.55 -18.91
C GLY A 156 8.64 32.48 -19.92
N ASP A 157 9.32 31.33 -19.97
CA ASP A 157 8.97 30.24 -20.88
C ASP A 157 7.92 29.32 -20.26
N ASN A 158 6.66 29.73 -20.40
CA ASN A 158 5.52 29.01 -19.85
C ASN A 158 5.31 27.62 -20.51
N GLY A 159 5.74 27.46 -21.77
CA GLY A 159 5.58 26.21 -22.51
C GLY A 159 6.50 25.11 -21.97
N THR A 160 7.79 25.42 -21.81
CA THR A 160 8.73 24.46 -21.19
C THR A 160 8.46 24.27 -19.71
N ASN A 161 8.06 25.31 -18.97
CA ASN A 161 7.68 25.16 -17.56
C ASN A 161 6.47 24.21 -17.41
N PHE A 162 5.47 24.29 -18.30
CA PHE A 162 4.36 23.33 -18.33
C PHE A 162 4.85 21.91 -18.60
N LEU A 163 5.65 21.71 -19.67
CA LEU A 163 6.17 20.38 -20.02
C LEU A 163 7.00 19.77 -18.89
N VAL A 164 7.86 20.54 -18.25
CA VAL A 164 8.72 20.06 -17.16
C VAL A 164 7.92 19.83 -15.89
N SER A 165 7.10 20.79 -15.46
CA SER A 165 6.41 20.73 -14.16
C SER A 165 5.16 19.84 -14.18
N ALA A 166 4.39 19.82 -15.27
CA ALA A 166 3.13 19.09 -15.36
C ALA A 166 3.27 17.68 -15.95
N VAL A 167 4.30 17.43 -16.79
CA VAL A 167 4.47 16.16 -17.50
C VAL A 167 5.76 15.45 -17.09
N GLY A 168 6.91 16.11 -17.23
CA GLY A 168 8.21 15.49 -16.94
C GLY A 168 8.36 15.14 -15.47
N SER A 169 8.02 16.06 -14.58
CA SER A 169 8.09 15.93 -13.13
C SER A 169 7.36 14.69 -12.59
N PRO A 170 6.05 14.47 -12.83
CA PRO A 170 5.35 13.29 -12.30
C PRO A 170 5.90 11.97 -12.87
N ILE A 171 6.33 11.95 -14.14
CA ILE A 171 6.95 10.75 -14.74
C ILE A 171 8.27 10.43 -14.04
N VAL A 172 9.15 11.42 -13.90
CA VAL A 172 10.46 11.24 -13.25
C VAL A 172 10.28 10.83 -11.79
N ALA A 173 9.37 11.48 -11.06
CA ALA A 173 9.05 11.11 -9.68
C ALA A 173 8.60 9.64 -9.59
N GLN A 174 7.66 9.21 -10.44
CA GLN A 174 7.15 7.84 -10.43
C GLN A 174 8.23 6.81 -10.77
N ILE A 175 9.15 7.12 -11.68
CA ILE A 175 10.31 6.26 -11.99
C ILE A 175 11.26 6.16 -10.79
N LEU A 176 11.59 7.29 -10.15
CA LEU A 176 12.48 7.32 -9.00
C LEU A 176 11.88 6.57 -7.80
N MET A 177 10.57 6.71 -7.55
CA MET A 177 9.85 5.95 -6.52
C MET A 177 9.88 4.44 -6.78
N LEU A 178 9.87 4.01 -8.05
CA LEU A 178 9.98 2.60 -8.43
C LEU A 178 11.43 2.08 -8.40
N ALA A 179 12.44 2.94 -8.43
CA ALA A 179 13.83 2.52 -8.49
C ALA A 179 14.24 1.67 -7.28
N GLY A 180 13.80 2.06 -6.06
CA GLY A 180 14.04 1.31 -4.83
C GLY A 180 13.53 -0.14 -4.86
N PRO A 181 12.20 -0.36 -5.03
CA PRO A 181 11.66 -1.71 -5.10
C PRO A 181 12.21 -2.48 -6.31
N VAL A 182 12.36 -1.87 -7.49
CA VAL A 182 12.91 -2.57 -8.67
C VAL A 182 14.36 -3.01 -8.45
N LEU A 183 15.18 -2.22 -7.75
CA LEU A 183 16.54 -2.64 -7.39
C LEU A 183 16.52 -3.87 -6.47
N LEU A 184 15.65 -3.87 -5.46
CA LEU A 184 15.47 -5.05 -4.59
C LEU A 184 14.95 -6.26 -5.36
N PHE A 185 14.01 -6.04 -6.27
CA PHE A 185 13.49 -7.06 -7.17
C PHE A 185 14.65 -7.71 -7.94
N LEU A 186 15.60 -6.93 -8.45
CA LEU A 186 16.74 -7.45 -9.22
C LEU A 186 17.76 -8.19 -8.34
N ILE A 187 18.11 -7.66 -7.16
CA ILE A 187 19.19 -8.20 -6.31
C ILE A 187 18.74 -9.37 -5.43
N ARG A 188 17.56 -9.26 -4.80
CA ARG A 188 17.07 -10.19 -3.76
C ARG A 188 15.77 -10.90 -4.13
N GLY A 189 15.37 -10.87 -5.40
CA GLY A 189 14.10 -11.41 -5.89
C GLY A 189 13.85 -12.90 -5.65
N ARG A 190 14.84 -13.69 -5.20
CA ARG A 190 14.66 -15.11 -4.87
C ARG A 190 14.13 -15.36 -3.46
N SER A 191 14.39 -14.47 -2.49
CA SER A 191 14.00 -14.66 -1.08
C SER A 191 12.62 -14.07 -0.76
N TYR A 192 12.20 -13.04 -1.50
CA TYR A 192 10.93 -12.31 -1.29
C TYR A 192 10.11 -12.35 -2.57
N ARG A 193 9.24 -13.35 -2.70
CA ARG A 193 8.48 -13.61 -3.94
C ARG A 193 7.01 -13.21 -3.83
N GLU A 194 6.49 -12.97 -2.63
CA GLU A 194 5.07 -12.74 -2.42
C GLU A 194 4.65 -11.38 -3.03
N PRO A 195 3.50 -11.28 -3.71
CA PRO A 195 3.02 -10.02 -4.26
C PRO A 195 2.89 -8.90 -3.22
N LEU A 196 2.54 -9.26 -1.98
CA LEU A 196 2.46 -8.34 -0.85
C LEU A 196 3.83 -7.77 -0.45
N ASP A 197 4.93 -8.51 -0.64
CA ASP A 197 6.28 -7.98 -0.39
C ASP A 197 6.55 -6.80 -1.34
N GLY A 198 6.28 -6.99 -2.64
CA GLY A 198 6.42 -5.95 -3.65
C GLY A 198 5.58 -4.71 -3.32
N LEU A 199 4.34 -4.92 -2.89
CA LEU A 199 3.47 -3.84 -2.42
C LEU A 199 4.10 -3.05 -1.27
N THR A 200 4.63 -3.75 -0.26
CA THR A 200 5.22 -3.09 0.91
C THR A 200 6.49 -2.33 0.58
N PHE A 201 7.37 -2.85 -0.28
CA PHE A 201 8.58 -2.14 -0.72
C PHE A 201 8.24 -0.93 -1.60
N GLY A 202 7.22 -1.05 -2.45
CA GLY A 202 6.72 0.05 -3.27
C GLY A 202 6.19 1.20 -2.42
N ALA A 203 5.33 0.91 -1.45
CA ALA A 203 4.81 1.91 -0.52
C ALA A 203 5.94 2.52 0.33
N ALA A 204 6.86 1.71 0.85
CA ALA A 204 8.01 2.17 1.64
C ALA A 204 8.86 3.20 0.88
N SER A 205 9.23 2.88 -0.35
CA SER A 205 10.08 3.74 -1.18
C SER A 205 9.37 5.04 -1.57
N ALA A 206 8.09 4.97 -1.94
CA ALA A 206 7.29 6.14 -2.29
C ALA A 206 7.04 7.07 -1.09
N LEU A 207 6.80 6.52 0.11
CA LEU A 207 6.64 7.33 1.33
C LEU A 207 7.95 7.99 1.73
N GLY A 208 9.08 7.28 1.65
CA GLY A 208 10.40 7.87 1.87
C GLY A 208 10.71 8.99 0.88
N PHE A 209 10.41 8.78 -0.40
CA PHE A 209 10.55 9.79 -1.46
C PHE A 209 9.67 11.01 -1.21
N SER A 210 8.40 10.80 -0.88
CA SER A 210 7.45 11.90 -0.64
C SER A 210 7.87 12.72 0.57
N LEU A 211 8.24 12.07 1.67
CA LEU A 211 8.76 12.74 2.87
C LEU A 211 9.96 13.64 2.55
N ALA A 212 10.98 13.10 1.89
CA ALA A 212 12.20 13.85 1.63
C ALA A 212 11.98 14.97 0.60
N SER A 213 11.23 14.70 -0.47
CA SER A 213 10.96 15.69 -1.50
C SER A 213 10.12 16.86 -0.96
N GLU A 214 9.04 16.57 -0.21
CA GLU A 214 8.20 17.59 0.41
C GLU A 214 8.96 18.40 1.46
N LEU A 215 9.74 17.75 2.33
CA LEU A 215 10.53 18.44 3.34
C LEU A 215 11.58 19.36 2.72
N THR A 216 12.19 18.93 1.60
CA THR A 216 13.16 19.73 0.85
C THR A 216 12.49 20.92 0.17
N SER A 217 11.34 20.70 -0.49
CA SER A 217 10.59 21.77 -1.16
C SER A 217 10.01 22.79 -0.19
N LEU A 218 9.66 22.37 1.02
CA LEU A 218 9.08 23.23 2.05
C LEU A 218 10.12 23.73 3.07
N TRP A 219 11.39 23.39 2.88
CA TRP A 219 12.48 23.79 3.77
C TRP A 219 12.53 25.29 4.08
N PRO A 220 12.36 26.21 3.10
CA PRO A 220 12.38 27.65 3.40
C PRO A 220 11.25 28.12 4.32
N ILE A 221 10.12 27.40 4.34
CA ILE A 221 8.98 27.68 5.23
C ILE A 221 9.32 27.19 6.64
N ILE A 222 9.98 26.03 6.74
CA ILE A 222 10.35 25.40 8.01
C ILE A 222 11.40 26.23 8.75
N THR A 223 12.36 26.82 8.03
CA THR A 223 13.40 27.68 8.60
C THR A 223 12.99 29.15 8.75
N GLY A 224 11.78 29.49 8.28
CA GLY A 224 11.20 30.83 8.39
C GLY A 224 10.65 31.15 9.79
N PRO A 225 9.94 32.29 9.93
CA PRO A 225 9.30 32.67 11.19
C PRO A 225 8.31 31.61 11.69
N LEU A 226 8.32 31.34 13.01
CA LEU A 226 7.47 30.32 13.64
C LEU A 226 5.96 30.64 13.55
N LEU A 227 5.61 31.92 13.60
CA LEU A 227 4.26 32.42 13.38
C LEU A 227 4.17 32.89 11.92
N GLY A 228 3.34 32.23 11.13
CA GLY A 228 3.10 32.66 9.75
C GLY A 228 1.86 33.53 9.61
N SER A 229 1.79 34.26 8.50
CA SER A 229 0.60 34.97 8.06
C SER A 229 -0.26 34.07 7.16
N GLY A 230 -1.58 34.25 7.20
CA GLY A 230 -2.54 33.52 6.35
C GLY A 230 -3.77 33.02 7.10
N GLN A 231 -4.76 32.57 6.35
CA GLN A 231 -5.96 31.97 6.93
C GLN A 231 -5.66 30.53 7.39
N PRO A 232 -6.02 30.13 8.62
CA PRO A 232 -5.78 28.76 9.11
C PRO A 232 -6.42 27.68 8.23
N VAL A 233 -7.57 27.98 7.62
CA VAL A 233 -8.28 27.05 6.72
C VAL A 233 -7.47 26.74 5.46
N ASP A 234 -6.85 27.75 4.85
CA ASP A 234 -6.01 27.57 3.66
C ASP A 234 -4.78 26.72 3.97
N TRP A 235 -4.18 26.94 5.15
CA TRP A 235 -3.07 26.12 5.63
C TRP A 235 -3.49 24.68 5.89
N ALA A 236 -4.65 24.45 6.54
CA ALA A 236 -5.17 23.10 6.75
C ALA A 236 -5.39 22.35 5.42
N LEU A 237 -6.00 23.01 4.43
CA LEU A 237 -6.23 22.45 3.09
C LEU A 237 -4.92 22.15 2.35
N ARG A 238 -3.95 23.07 2.43
CA ARG A 238 -2.63 22.89 1.82
C ARG A 238 -1.85 21.73 2.45
N LEU A 239 -1.90 21.59 3.78
CA LEU A 239 -1.26 20.49 4.51
C LEU A 239 -1.95 19.15 4.25
N LEU A 240 -3.27 19.14 4.16
CA LEU A 240 -4.03 17.94 3.78
C LEU A 240 -3.59 17.45 2.39
N ARG A 241 -3.49 18.36 1.42
CA ARG A 241 -3.03 18.00 0.07
C ARG A 241 -1.59 17.53 0.08
N LEU A 242 -0.66 18.38 0.54
CA LEU A 242 0.77 18.13 0.40
C LEU A 242 1.24 17.01 1.32
N GLY A 243 0.88 17.02 2.60
CA GLY A 243 1.41 16.04 3.55
C GLY A 243 0.70 14.69 3.51
N ILE A 244 -0.60 14.66 3.20
CA ILE A 244 -1.40 13.42 3.28
C ILE A 244 -1.74 12.90 1.89
N LEU A 245 -2.45 13.68 1.07
CA LEU A 245 -2.99 13.17 -0.20
C LEU A 245 -1.89 12.85 -1.22
N VAL A 246 -0.86 13.70 -1.36
CA VAL A 246 0.27 13.46 -2.26
C VAL A 246 1.02 12.18 -1.88
N SER A 247 1.43 12.08 -0.61
CA SER A 247 2.07 10.87 -0.07
C SER A 247 1.21 9.62 -0.26
N LEU A 248 -0.11 9.72 -0.09
CA LEU A 248 -1.03 8.59 -0.25
C LEU A 248 -1.17 8.13 -1.70
N VAL A 249 -1.29 9.08 -2.64
CA VAL A 249 -1.33 8.81 -4.09
C VAL A 249 -0.02 8.17 -4.52
N ASN A 250 1.12 8.77 -4.17
CA ASN A 250 2.46 8.27 -4.49
C ASN A 250 2.69 6.84 -3.96
N ALA A 251 2.30 6.61 -2.71
CA ALA A 251 2.37 5.28 -2.10
C ALA A 251 1.51 4.27 -2.86
N SER A 252 0.26 4.61 -3.18
CA SER A 252 -0.68 3.71 -3.84
C SER A 252 -0.26 3.37 -5.28
N THR A 253 0.15 4.36 -6.08
CA THR A 253 0.57 4.13 -7.47
C THR A 253 1.81 3.25 -7.54
N THR A 254 2.81 3.52 -6.69
CA THR A 254 4.07 2.78 -6.65
C THR A 254 3.87 1.37 -6.08
N ALA A 255 3.09 1.24 -5.01
CA ALA A 255 2.72 -0.03 -4.39
C ALA A 255 2.06 -1.00 -5.38
N VAL A 256 1.09 -0.52 -6.15
CA VAL A 256 0.33 -1.36 -7.09
C VAL A 256 1.19 -1.84 -8.26
N VAL A 257 2.06 -0.98 -8.80
CA VAL A 257 3.02 -1.38 -9.84
C VAL A 257 4.02 -2.40 -9.30
N ALA A 258 4.57 -2.16 -8.10
CA ALA A 258 5.50 -3.09 -7.48
C ALA A 258 4.84 -4.45 -7.17
N ALA A 259 3.60 -4.45 -6.67
CA ALA A 259 2.83 -5.68 -6.45
C ALA A 259 2.63 -6.48 -7.75
N ALA A 260 2.30 -5.81 -8.86
CA ALA A 260 2.09 -6.47 -10.15
C ALA A 260 3.39 -7.04 -10.75
N LEU A 261 4.54 -6.39 -10.52
CA LEU A 261 5.86 -6.89 -10.90
C LEU A 261 6.22 -8.17 -10.14
N TRP A 262 5.96 -8.21 -8.82
CA TRP A 262 6.18 -9.40 -8.00
C TRP A 262 5.24 -10.54 -8.39
N LEU A 263 3.95 -10.24 -8.57
CA LEU A 263 2.96 -11.22 -9.03
C LEU A 263 3.37 -11.83 -10.37
N HIS A 264 3.94 -11.04 -11.28
CA HIS A 264 4.43 -11.54 -12.57
C HIS A 264 5.57 -12.54 -12.43
N ARG A 265 6.43 -12.40 -11.42
CA ARG A 265 7.57 -13.30 -11.17
C ARG A 265 7.18 -14.56 -10.41
N TYR A 266 6.16 -14.51 -9.56
CA TYR A 266 5.69 -15.65 -8.76
C TYR A 266 5.09 -16.79 -9.61
N ASP A 267 4.81 -16.54 -10.89
CA ASP A 267 3.91 -17.31 -11.75
C ASP A 267 4.14 -18.83 -11.79
N LEU A 268 3.22 -19.59 -11.17
CA LEU A 268 3.04 -21.03 -11.37
C LEU A 268 1.82 -21.38 -12.25
N LYS A 269 0.89 -20.44 -12.54
CA LYS A 269 -0.23 -20.65 -13.48
C LYS A 269 -0.73 -19.33 -14.09
N ARG A 270 -0.28 -19.02 -15.32
CA ARG A 270 -0.81 -17.94 -16.20
C ARG A 270 -2.33 -17.89 -16.35
N SER A 271 -3.04 -18.99 -16.08
CA SER A 271 -4.45 -19.18 -16.43
C SER A 271 -5.47 -18.44 -15.55
N GLN A 272 -5.09 -17.91 -14.38
CA GLN A 272 -6.04 -17.21 -13.49
C GLN A 272 -5.74 -15.72 -13.29
N ARG A 273 -4.78 -15.15 -14.04
CA ARG A 273 -4.47 -13.72 -13.93
C ARG A 273 -5.59 -12.89 -14.56
N THR A 274 -6.31 -12.13 -13.74
CA THR A 274 -7.22 -11.09 -14.24
C THR A 274 -6.39 -9.97 -14.89
N TRP A 275 -6.85 -9.48 -16.05
CA TRP A 275 -6.15 -8.46 -16.84
C TRP A 275 -5.89 -7.17 -16.03
N GLU A 276 -6.75 -6.90 -15.04
CA GLU A 276 -6.69 -5.76 -14.12
C GLU A 276 -5.40 -5.71 -13.31
N VAL A 277 -4.80 -6.85 -12.96
CA VAL A 277 -3.55 -6.92 -12.17
C VAL A 277 -2.33 -7.17 -13.06
N SER A 278 -2.46 -6.92 -14.36
CA SER A 278 -1.34 -7.00 -15.28
C SER A 278 -0.38 -5.82 -15.07
N VAL A 279 0.92 -6.08 -15.22
CA VAL A 279 1.96 -5.03 -15.18
C VAL A 279 1.61 -3.85 -16.11
N PRO A 280 1.24 -4.04 -17.39
CA PRO A 280 0.95 -2.90 -18.26
C PRO A 280 -0.23 -2.06 -17.76
N VAL A 281 -1.29 -2.67 -17.22
CA VAL A 281 -2.46 -1.93 -16.70
C VAL A 281 -2.09 -1.15 -15.44
N THR A 282 -1.39 -1.77 -14.49
CA THR A 282 -0.94 -1.07 -13.28
C THR A 282 0.01 0.09 -13.58
N VAL A 283 0.93 -0.06 -14.54
CA VAL A 283 1.81 1.02 -15.01
C VAL A 283 0.99 2.13 -15.68
N LEU A 284 0.06 1.78 -16.58
CA LEU A 284 -0.79 2.76 -17.24
C LEU A 284 -1.61 3.58 -16.24
N VAL A 285 -2.22 2.91 -15.25
CA VAL A 285 -3.00 3.59 -14.20
C VAL A 285 -2.10 4.47 -13.33
N ALA A 286 -0.95 3.97 -12.88
CA ALA A 286 -0.02 4.71 -12.03
C ALA A 286 0.50 5.99 -12.71
N PHE A 287 1.07 5.87 -13.91
CA PHE A 287 1.58 7.02 -14.65
C PHE A 287 0.47 7.92 -15.17
N GLY A 288 -0.66 7.34 -15.62
CA GLY A 288 -1.81 8.09 -16.09
C GLY A 288 -2.41 9.00 -15.01
N VAL A 289 -2.61 8.48 -13.79
CA VAL A 289 -3.12 9.28 -12.67
C VAL A 289 -2.12 10.38 -12.28
N GLN A 290 -0.83 10.07 -12.20
CA GLN A 290 0.21 11.07 -11.88
C GLN A 290 0.26 12.19 -12.93
N LEU A 291 0.15 11.86 -14.21
CA LEU A 291 0.11 12.84 -15.30
C LEU A 291 -1.15 13.71 -15.24
N VAL A 292 -2.31 13.11 -15.05
CA VAL A 292 -3.58 13.85 -14.92
C VAL A 292 -3.52 14.80 -13.73
N LEU A 293 -3.04 14.34 -12.57
CA LEU A 293 -2.88 15.18 -11.38
C LEU A 293 -1.85 16.30 -11.59
N GLY A 294 -0.73 16.02 -12.27
CA GLY A 294 0.27 17.03 -12.62
C GLY A 294 -0.30 18.12 -13.52
N MET A 295 -1.00 17.74 -14.59
CA MET A 295 -1.67 18.67 -15.49
C MET A 295 -2.76 19.49 -14.78
N LEU A 296 -3.63 18.84 -14.00
CA LEU A 296 -4.69 19.53 -13.27
C LEU A 296 -4.14 20.49 -12.23
N THR A 297 -3.05 20.13 -11.54
CA THR A 297 -2.41 21.03 -10.56
C THR A 297 -1.83 22.28 -11.22
N PHE A 298 -1.37 22.19 -12.46
CA PHE A 298 -0.89 23.34 -13.23
C PHE A 298 -2.04 24.20 -13.75
N VAL A 299 -3.10 23.59 -14.28
CA VAL A 299 -4.21 24.29 -14.96
C VAL A 299 -5.21 24.89 -13.97
N VAL A 300 -5.44 24.22 -12.83
CA VAL A 300 -6.43 24.62 -11.83
C VAL A 300 -5.71 25.24 -10.63
N PRO A 301 -5.66 26.59 -10.48
CA PRO A 301 -4.96 27.24 -9.37
C PRO A 301 -5.77 27.23 -8.05
N GLU A 302 -7.06 26.90 -8.12
CA GLU A 302 -8.00 26.95 -7.00
C GLU A 302 -7.73 25.82 -6.00
N LEU A 303 -7.45 26.18 -4.74
CA LEU A 303 -6.96 25.23 -3.73
C LEU A 303 -8.00 24.17 -3.35
N VAL A 304 -9.28 24.54 -3.23
CA VAL A 304 -10.35 23.60 -2.84
C VAL A 304 -10.54 22.56 -3.93
N ALA A 305 -10.59 22.96 -5.20
CA ALA A 305 -10.64 22.05 -6.34
C ALA A 305 -9.41 21.14 -6.40
N GLN A 306 -8.21 21.66 -6.14
CA GLN A 306 -7.01 20.83 -6.05
C GLN A 306 -7.15 19.77 -4.94
N VAL A 307 -7.55 20.15 -3.73
CA VAL A 307 -7.75 19.20 -2.62
C VAL A 307 -8.80 18.15 -3.00
N LEU A 308 -9.92 18.56 -3.59
CA LEU A 308 -11.00 17.65 -4.02
C LEU A 308 -10.49 16.64 -5.05
N VAL A 309 -9.79 17.09 -6.09
CA VAL A 309 -9.25 16.23 -7.15
C VAL A 309 -8.25 15.22 -6.57
N TRP A 310 -7.33 15.67 -5.73
CA TRP A 310 -6.36 14.78 -5.07
C TRP A 310 -7.03 13.80 -4.10
N ALA A 311 -8.07 14.22 -3.39
CA ALA A 311 -8.84 13.34 -2.50
C ALA A 311 -9.60 12.26 -3.28
N LEU A 312 -10.27 12.63 -4.38
CA LEU A 312 -10.96 11.69 -5.26
C LEU A 312 -9.97 10.68 -5.89
N ALA A 313 -8.81 11.16 -6.35
CA ALA A 313 -7.76 10.29 -6.89
C ALA A 313 -7.23 9.32 -5.83
N ALA A 314 -6.99 9.80 -4.61
CA ALA A 314 -6.55 8.95 -3.49
C ALA A 314 -7.59 7.88 -3.13
N VAL A 315 -8.88 8.22 -3.09
CA VAL A 315 -9.97 7.25 -2.86
C VAL A 315 -10.04 6.22 -3.98
N ALA A 316 -10.00 6.65 -5.25
CA ALA A 316 -10.03 5.75 -6.41
C ALA A 316 -8.82 4.79 -6.42
N LEU A 317 -7.63 5.30 -6.16
CA LEU A 317 -6.40 4.51 -6.08
C LEU A 317 -6.42 3.54 -4.90
N MET A 318 -6.99 3.91 -3.76
CA MET A 318 -7.16 3.00 -2.62
C MET A 318 -8.09 1.84 -2.96
N LEU A 319 -9.24 2.12 -3.58
CA LEU A 319 -10.15 1.06 -4.03
C LEU A 319 -9.49 0.16 -5.08
N TYR A 320 -8.71 0.73 -5.99
CA TYR A 320 -7.97 -0.03 -7.00
C TYR A 320 -6.86 -0.88 -6.37
N MET A 321 -6.08 -0.33 -5.44
CA MET A 321 -5.05 -1.05 -4.69
C MET A 321 -5.68 -2.22 -3.92
N ARG A 322 -6.86 -2.02 -3.32
CA ARG A 322 -7.60 -3.08 -2.65
C ARG A 322 -7.99 -4.21 -3.60
N GLN A 323 -8.50 -3.87 -4.78
CA GLN A 323 -8.80 -4.85 -5.83
C GLN A 323 -7.54 -5.62 -6.25
N VAL A 324 -6.41 -4.93 -6.44
CA VAL A 324 -5.12 -5.56 -6.79
C VAL A 324 -4.64 -6.51 -5.70
N ILE A 325 -4.67 -6.11 -4.43
CA ILE A 325 -4.32 -6.97 -3.30
C ILE A 325 -5.21 -8.21 -3.27
N HIS A 326 -6.52 -8.01 -3.44
CA HIS A 326 -7.49 -9.10 -3.40
C HIS A 326 -7.18 -10.16 -4.46
N GLN A 327 -7.03 -9.73 -5.70
CA GLN A 327 -6.74 -10.60 -6.84
C GLN A 327 -5.35 -11.24 -6.74
N ALA A 328 -4.35 -10.50 -6.26
CA ALA A 328 -3.00 -11.04 -6.05
C ALA A 328 -2.99 -12.17 -5.01
N LEU A 329 -3.73 -12.01 -3.91
CA LEU A 329 -3.88 -13.04 -2.88
C LEU A 329 -4.65 -14.27 -3.37
N LEU A 330 -5.69 -14.09 -4.18
CA LEU A 330 -6.41 -15.21 -4.80
C LEU A 330 -5.51 -15.99 -5.78
N ALA A 331 -4.67 -15.30 -6.54
CA ALA A 331 -3.74 -15.92 -7.48
C ALA A 331 -2.64 -16.75 -6.79
N GLU A 332 -2.31 -16.47 -5.53
CA GLU A 332 -1.35 -17.25 -4.74
C GLU A 332 -1.93 -18.60 -4.25
N GLY A 333 -3.26 -18.74 -4.24
CA GLY A 333 -4.04 -19.83 -3.65
C GLY A 333 -3.99 -21.22 -4.29
N SER A 334 -2.91 -21.65 -4.94
CA SER A 334 -2.95 -22.90 -5.73
C SER A 334 -1.94 -24.01 -5.36
N LEU A 335 -1.22 -23.91 -4.23
CA LEU A 335 0.00 -24.73 -4.04
C LEU A 335 0.25 -25.35 -2.66
N HIS A 336 -0.69 -25.31 -1.72
CA HIS A 336 -0.45 -25.90 -0.40
C HIS A 336 -1.35 -27.09 -0.10
N GLU A 337 -0.71 -28.16 0.38
CA GLU A 337 -1.36 -29.33 0.96
C GLU A 337 -2.00 -28.98 2.32
N ILE A 338 -2.89 -29.85 2.78
CA ILE A 338 -3.54 -29.71 4.08
C ILE A 338 -2.49 -29.92 5.17
N GLY A 339 -2.05 -28.85 5.82
CA GLY A 339 -1.11 -28.93 6.93
C GLY A 339 -1.79 -29.15 8.29
N PRO A 340 -1.01 -29.21 9.39
CA PRO A 340 -1.54 -29.43 10.74
C PRO A 340 -2.47 -28.29 11.18
N ASP A 341 -3.35 -28.58 12.12
CA ASP A 341 -4.24 -27.58 12.70
C ASP A 341 -3.43 -26.45 13.38
N SER A 342 -3.78 -25.21 13.07
CA SER A 342 -3.22 -24.04 13.74
C SER A 342 -4.27 -22.96 13.95
N GLN A 343 -4.01 -22.07 14.90
CA GLN A 343 -4.88 -20.93 15.12
C GLN A 343 -4.83 -19.96 13.93
N CYS A 344 -6.00 -19.52 13.45
CA CYS A 344 -6.08 -18.44 12.48
C CYS A 344 -5.77 -17.09 13.15
N PRO A 345 -4.85 -16.26 12.62
CA PRO A 345 -4.52 -14.94 13.20
C PRO A 345 -5.68 -13.94 13.11
N GLU A 346 -6.62 -14.14 12.17
CA GLU A 346 -7.81 -13.29 12.03
C GLU A 346 -8.97 -13.71 12.91
N CYS A 347 -9.46 -14.96 12.75
CA CYS A 347 -10.65 -15.41 13.49
C CYS A 347 -10.34 -16.16 14.78
N HIS A 348 -9.07 -16.39 15.11
CA HIS A 348 -8.60 -17.12 16.29
C HIS A 348 -9.14 -18.56 16.47
N ARG A 349 -9.83 -19.08 15.46
CA ARG A 349 -10.31 -20.46 15.42
C ARG A 349 -9.18 -21.40 15.01
N ILE A 350 -9.12 -22.57 15.65
CA ILE A 350 -8.21 -23.65 15.26
C ILE A 350 -8.79 -24.27 13.99
N VAL A 351 -8.02 -24.23 12.91
CA VAL A 351 -8.39 -24.77 11.60
C VAL A 351 -7.18 -25.43 10.95
N PRO A 352 -7.37 -26.39 10.04
CA PRO A 352 -6.29 -26.96 9.27
C PRO A 352 -5.54 -25.87 8.50
N THR A 353 -4.22 -25.96 8.49
CA THR A 353 -3.39 -24.98 7.81
C THR A 353 -3.51 -25.16 6.31
N MET A 354 -3.98 -24.10 5.66
CA MET A 354 -4.16 -24.00 4.22
C MET A 354 -3.87 -22.55 3.79
N ALA A 355 -3.82 -22.30 2.49
CA ALA A 355 -3.60 -20.96 1.93
C ALA A 355 -4.64 -19.95 2.42
N PHE A 356 -5.89 -20.38 2.56
CA PHE A 356 -6.97 -19.61 3.17
C PHE A 356 -7.53 -20.31 4.40
N CYS A 357 -8.00 -19.52 5.37
CA CYS A 357 -8.76 -20.07 6.50
C CYS A 357 -10.10 -20.64 6.01
N PRO A 358 -10.43 -21.93 6.23
CA PRO A 358 -11.72 -22.49 5.82
C PRO A 358 -12.94 -21.85 6.50
N ASN A 359 -12.75 -21.25 7.69
CA ASN A 359 -13.81 -20.63 8.48
C ASN A 359 -14.06 -19.18 8.08
N CYS A 360 -13.05 -18.31 8.13
CA CYS A 360 -13.22 -16.88 7.81
C CYS A 360 -12.79 -16.48 6.40
N GLY A 361 -12.03 -17.30 5.67
CA GLY A 361 -11.58 -16.99 4.32
C GLY A 361 -10.36 -16.07 4.23
N ALA A 362 -9.70 -15.73 5.34
CA ALA A 362 -8.50 -14.89 5.34
C ALA A 362 -7.33 -15.62 4.69
N ALA A 363 -6.61 -14.94 3.78
CA ALA A 363 -5.39 -15.44 3.17
C ALA A 363 -4.28 -15.50 4.22
N ARG A 364 -3.61 -16.65 4.37
CA ARG A 364 -2.47 -16.80 5.29
C ARG A 364 -1.24 -16.01 4.82
N ALA A 365 -1.12 -15.74 3.52
CA ALA A 365 -0.12 -14.82 2.99
C ALA A 365 -0.34 -13.37 3.47
N ALA A 366 -1.57 -12.99 3.83
CA ALA A 366 -1.82 -11.70 4.46
C ALA A 366 -1.51 -11.69 5.97
N ALA A 367 -1.17 -12.83 6.59
CA ALA A 367 -0.76 -12.84 7.99
C ALA A 367 0.73 -12.45 8.16
N PRO A 368 1.10 -11.83 9.29
CA PRO A 368 2.51 -11.62 9.66
C PRO A 368 3.30 -12.93 9.57
N ARG A 369 4.52 -12.90 9.01
CA ARG A 369 5.31 -14.12 8.78
C ARG A 369 5.62 -14.88 10.07
N SER A 370 5.94 -14.17 11.15
CA SER A 370 6.16 -14.73 12.49
C SER A 370 4.94 -15.48 13.05
N SER A 371 3.73 -15.15 12.59
CA SER A 371 2.48 -15.82 12.98
C SER A 371 2.10 -16.99 12.07
N ARG A 372 2.80 -17.17 10.94
CA ARG A 372 2.54 -18.27 10.02
C ARG A 372 3.17 -19.54 10.61
N PRO A 373 2.42 -20.64 10.71
CA PRO A 373 3.01 -21.90 11.13
C PRO A 373 4.09 -22.29 10.12
N ARG A 374 5.30 -22.57 10.60
CA ARG A 374 6.38 -23.13 9.77
C ARG A 374 5.90 -24.46 9.22
N THR A 375 5.40 -24.47 8.00
CA THR A 375 5.24 -25.71 7.24
C THR A 375 6.62 -26.33 7.16
N ALA A 376 6.76 -27.58 7.59
CA ALA A 376 8.01 -28.32 7.42
C ALA A 376 8.38 -28.23 5.94
N ALA A 377 9.51 -27.57 5.66
CA ALA A 377 10.01 -27.44 4.30
C ALA A 377 10.19 -28.84 3.72
N THR A 378 9.56 -29.09 2.58
CA THR A 378 10.04 -30.10 1.63
C THR A 378 11.25 -29.56 0.90
#